data_AF-A0A2M7VP96-F1
#
_entry.id   AF-A0A2M7VP96-F1
#
_cell.length_a   1.000
_cell.length_b   1.000
_cell.length_c   1.000
_cell.angle_alpha   90.00
_cell.angle_beta   90.00
_cell.angle_gamma   90.00
#
_symmetry.space_group_name_H-M   'P 1'
#
loop_
_entity.id
_entity.type
_entity.pdbx_description
1 polymer ?
#
loop_
_entity_poly.entity_id
_entity_poly.type
_entity_poly.pdbx_seq_one_letter_code
_entity_poly.pdbx_strand_id
1 'polypeptide(L)'
;VPLKDIGDNQRVDIVLANPPFGGEEEKGILNNFPDDKQTTETALLFLQLIMRKLKRKKPTQDGGRAAIVVPHGTLFAPGIAARVKKQLVEDFNLHTIVRLGEGIFAPYTDIPCNLLFFEQGEPTKHIWYYELLPPADKKKYSKTKPIQFEEFDELKKWWHKRKENDNAWKVNIKDILMTDDEGKFVNVNLDIKNPNRKSGFVYKEPIELVTSILEKEKQIMQLMKEIHTSIKQTVIDEA
;
A
#
# COMPACT_ATOMS: atom_id res chain seq x y z
N VAL A 1 -21.86 -11.34 3.16
CA VAL A 1 -22.47 -10.88 4.43
C VAL A 1 -22.03 -9.46 4.65
N PRO A 2 -22.96 -8.51 4.80
CA PRO A 2 -22.63 -7.12 5.10
C PRO A 2 -21.73 -7.01 6.33
N LEU A 3 -20.74 -6.11 6.29
CA LEU A 3 -19.82 -5.91 7.41
C LEU A 3 -20.56 -5.55 8.70
N LYS A 4 -21.67 -4.80 8.59
CA LYS A 4 -22.54 -4.43 9.70
C LYS A 4 -23.15 -5.64 10.42
N ASP A 5 -23.37 -6.74 9.70
CA ASP A 5 -24.02 -7.95 10.22
C ASP A 5 -23.03 -8.89 10.91
N ILE A 6 -21.72 -8.65 10.80
CA ILE A 6 -20.70 -9.43 11.52
C ILE A 6 -20.79 -9.11 13.02
N GLY A 7 -21.32 -10.07 13.79
CA GLY A 7 -21.46 -9.97 15.24
C GLY A 7 -20.17 -10.24 16.01
N ASP A 8 -20.19 -9.99 17.32
CA ASP A 8 -19.02 -10.17 18.21
C ASP A 8 -18.54 -11.63 18.27
N ASN A 9 -19.44 -12.60 18.14
CA ASN A 9 -19.12 -14.04 18.10
C ASN A 9 -18.38 -14.47 16.83
N GLN A 10 -18.40 -13.65 15.77
CA GLN A 10 -17.72 -13.92 14.50
C GLN A 10 -16.37 -13.19 14.39
N ARG A 11 -15.96 -12.50 15.47
CA ARG A 11 -14.66 -11.82 15.56
C ARG A 11 -13.59 -12.75 16.14
N VAL A 12 -12.35 -12.53 15.74
CA VAL A 12 -11.19 -13.37 16.08
C VAL A 12 -10.08 -12.56 16.75
N ASP A 13 -9.25 -13.25 17.54
CA ASP A 13 -8.11 -12.63 18.24
C ASP A 13 -6.95 -12.32 17.30
N ILE A 14 -6.76 -13.14 16.26
CA ILE A 14 -5.63 -13.03 15.35
C ILE A 14 -6.11 -13.18 13.90
N VAL A 15 -5.65 -12.29 13.03
CA VAL A 15 -5.75 -12.44 11.57
C VAL A 15 -4.35 -12.39 10.96
N LEU A 16 -3.98 -13.44 10.24
CA LEU A 16 -2.80 -13.48 9.39
C LEU A 16 -3.29 -13.67 7.96
N ALA A 17 -3.00 -12.74 7.06
CA ALA A 17 -3.53 -12.79 5.70
C ALA A 17 -2.57 -12.23 4.66
N ASN A 18 -2.63 -12.80 3.47
CA ASN A 18 -2.08 -12.25 2.23
C ASN A 18 -3.24 -12.05 1.24
N PRO A 19 -4.02 -10.96 1.36
CA PRO A 19 -5.11 -10.66 0.44
C PRO A 19 -4.63 -10.54 -1.02
N PRO A 20 -5.52 -10.71 -2.01
CA PRO A 20 -5.19 -10.45 -3.41
C PRO A 20 -4.65 -9.01 -3.61
N PHE A 21 -3.60 -8.86 -4.42
CA PHE A 21 -2.94 -7.56 -4.64
C PHE A 21 -3.67 -6.65 -5.62
N GLY A 22 -4.55 -7.21 -6.44
CA GLY A 22 -5.33 -6.49 -7.43
C GLY A 22 -6.61 -7.25 -7.74
N GLY A 23 -7.39 -6.70 -8.66
CA GLY A 23 -8.71 -7.21 -9.01
C GLY A 23 -9.81 -6.31 -8.49
N GLU A 24 -10.92 -6.35 -9.21
CA GLU A 24 -12.13 -5.61 -8.90
C GLU A 24 -13.24 -6.57 -8.48
N GLU A 25 -13.95 -6.22 -7.40
CA GLU A 25 -15.14 -6.94 -6.97
C GLU A 25 -16.40 -6.42 -7.67
N GLU A 26 -17.37 -7.32 -7.84
CA GLU A 26 -18.65 -6.97 -8.46
C GLU A 26 -19.43 -5.94 -7.64
N LYS A 27 -20.23 -5.09 -8.31
CA LYS A 27 -21.02 -4.03 -7.65
C LYS A 27 -21.92 -4.55 -6.54
N GLY A 28 -22.45 -5.77 -6.66
CA GLY A 28 -23.28 -6.40 -5.62
C GLY A 28 -22.53 -6.63 -4.30
N ILE A 29 -21.22 -6.85 -4.35
CA ILE A 29 -20.37 -7.02 -3.17
C ILE A 29 -20.19 -5.71 -2.41
N LEU A 30 -20.15 -4.57 -3.11
CA LEU A 30 -19.92 -3.25 -2.53
C LEU A 30 -20.96 -2.86 -1.49
N ASN A 31 -22.21 -3.30 -1.68
CA ASN A 31 -23.32 -3.08 -0.73
C ASN A 31 -23.08 -3.71 0.66
N ASN A 32 -22.08 -4.59 0.79
CA ASN A 32 -21.66 -5.14 2.08
C ASN A 32 -20.79 -4.17 2.89
N PHE A 33 -20.33 -3.06 2.32
CA PHE A 33 -19.40 -2.11 2.91
C PHE A 33 -20.08 -0.76 3.21
N PRO A 34 -19.56 0.05 4.16
CA PRO A 34 -20.10 1.37 4.45
C PRO A 34 -20.12 2.27 3.21
N ASP A 35 -21.19 3.04 3.02
CA ASP A 35 -21.43 3.85 1.81
C ASP A 35 -20.26 4.80 1.47
N ASP A 36 -19.59 5.35 2.49
CA ASP A 36 -18.46 6.26 2.33
C ASP A 36 -17.12 5.54 2.00
N LYS A 37 -17.11 4.20 2.04
CA LYS A 37 -15.93 3.32 1.90
C LYS A 37 -16.11 2.19 0.87
N GLN A 38 -17.13 2.28 0.00
CA GLN A 38 -17.33 1.32 -1.09
C GLN A 38 -16.30 1.51 -2.19
N THR A 39 -15.49 0.50 -2.48
CA THR A 39 -14.46 0.52 -3.53
C THR A 39 -14.44 -0.81 -4.27
N THR A 40 -14.17 -0.82 -5.57
CA THR A 40 -13.99 -2.07 -6.31
C THR A 40 -12.65 -2.75 -5.97
N GLU A 41 -11.69 -2.02 -5.40
CA GLU A 41 -10.35 -2.54 -5.10
C GLU A 41 -10.39 -3.65 -4.03
N THR A 42 -10.14 -4.89 -4.46
CA THR A 42 -10.18 -6.09 -3.62
C THR A 42 -9.31 -5.96 -2.36
N ALA A 43 -8.09 -5.44 -2.48
CA ALA A 43 -7.17 -5.27 -1.36
C ALA A 43 -7.73 -4.37 -0.24
N LEU A 44 -8.42 -3.29 -0.60
CA LEU A 44 -9.05 -2.38 0.36
C LEU A 44 -10.31 -2.99 1.01
N LEU A 45 -11.08 -3.76 0.24
CA LEU A 45 -12.23 -4.50 0.77
C LEU A 45 -11.79 -5.55 1.80
N PHE A 46 -10.69 -6.27 1.53
CA PHE A 46 -10.11 -7.19 2.51
C PHE A 46 -9.59 -6.47 3.74
N LEU A 47 -8.93 -5.31 3.62
CA LEU A 47 -8.50 -4.53 4.77
C LEU A 47 -9.69 -4.17 5.67
N GLN A 48 -10.79 -3.67 5.09
CA GLN A 48 -12.02 -3.36 5.82
C GLN A 48 -12.64 -4.60 6.50
N LEU A 49 -12.65 -5.75 5.80
CA LEU A 49 -13.13 -7.00 6.37
C LEU A 49 -12.29 -7.44 7.57
N ILE A 50 -10.97 -7.35 7.46
CA ILE A 50 -10.02 -7.73 8.52
C ILE A 50 -10.23 -6.83 9.74
N MET A 51 -10.28 -5.51 9.55
CA MET A 51 -10.61 -4.55 10.60
C MET A 51 -11.92 -4.91 11.31
N ARG A 52 -12.95 -5.30 10.54
CA ARG A 52 -14.24 -5.73 11.12
C ARG A 52 -14.14 -7.06 11.88
N LYS A 53 -13.28 -7.97 11.45
CA LYS A 53 -13.11 -9.32 12.02
C LYS A 53 -12.28 -9.34 13.31
N LEU A 54 -11.48 -8.33 13.61
CA LEU A 54 -10.72 -8.30 14.86
C LEU A 54 -11.63 -8.13 16.07
N LYS A 55 -11.39 -8.89 17.15
CA LYS A 55 -12.09 -8.70 18.43
C LYS A 55 -11.88 -7.28 18.94
N ARG A 56 -12.94 -6.68 19.49
CA ARG A 56 -12.87 -5.36 20.11
C ARG A 56 -12.17 -5.48 21.46
N LYS A 57 -11.36 -4.48 21.80
CA LYS A 57 -10.82 -4.33 23.15
C LYS A 57 -11.99 -4.17 24.13
N LYS A 58 -11.95 -4.93 25.22
CA LYS A 58 -12.87 -4.85 26.35
C LYS A 58 -12.05 -4.58 27.61
N PRO A 59 -12.64 -4.06 28.71
CA PRO A 59 -11.90 -3.84 29.96
C PRO A 59 -11.20 -5.11 30.50
N THR A 60 -11.71 -6.28 30.15
CA THR A 60 -11.22 -7.59 30.61
C THR A 60 -10.43 -8.37 29.55
N GLN A 61 -10.28 -7.83 28.34
CA GLN A 61 -9.69 -8.57 27.22
C GLN A 61 -9.04 -7.62 26.20
N ASP A 62 -7.81 -7.92 25.81
CA ASP A 62 -7.14 -7.21 24.73
C ASP A 62 -7.91 -7.32 23.41
N GLY A 63 -7.78 -6.31 22.55
CA GLY A 63 -8.33 -6.38 21.20
C GLY A 63 -7.59 -7.39 20.33
N GLY A 64 -8.22 -7.78 19.23
CA GLY A 64 -7.60 -8.63 18.22
C GLY A 64 -6.47 -7.91 17.49
N ARG A 65 -5.52 -8.67 16.95
CA ARG A 65 -4.38 -8.17 16.19
C ARG A 65 -4.30 -8.79 14.81
N ALA A 66 -3.77 -8.03 13.85
CA ALA A 66 -3.58 -8.48 12.48
C ALA A 66 -2.14 -8.27 12.00
N ALA A 67 -1.67 -9.20 11.17
CA ALA A 67 -0.52 -9.01 10.30
C ALA A 67 -0.96 -9.32 8.86
N ILE A 68 -0.89 -8.34 7.97
CA ILE A 68 -1.37 -8.50 6.60
C ILE A 68 -0.33 -8.04 5.59
N VAL A 69 -0.26 -8.73 4.46
CA VAL A 69 0.50 -8.27 3.29
C VAL A 69 -0.38 -7.33 2.48
N VAL A 70 0.15 -6.17 2.08
CA VAL A 70 -0.53 -5.24 1.17
C VAL A 70 0.40 -4.82 0.04
N PRO A 71 -0.13 -4.60 -1.17
CA PRO A 71 0.65 -4.02 -2.26
C PRO A 71 1.04 -2.58 -1.93
N HIS A 72 2.10 -2.08 -2.58
CA HIS A 72 2.60 -0.74 -2.32
C HIS A 72 1.54 0.36 -2.46
N GLY A 73 0.65 0.24 -3.45
CA GLY A 73 -0.43 1.17 -3.74
C GLY A 73 -1.34 1.47 -2.54
N THR A 74 -1.58 0.47 -1.68
CA THR A 74 -2.43 0.61 -0.49
C THR A 74 -1.95 1.72 0.46
N LEU A 75 -0.64 1.99 0.50
CA LEU A 75 -0.07 2.97 1.43
C LEU A 75 -0.39 4.42 1.04
N PHE A 76 -0.39 4.74 -0.25
CA PHE A 76 -0.50 6.12 -0.75
C PHE A 76 -1.80 6.42 -1.48
N ALA A 77 -2.59 5.41 -1.84
CA ALA A 77 -3.85 5.59 -2.58
C ALA A 77 -4.75 6.66 -1.93
N PRO A 78 -5.30 7.61 -2.72
CA PRO A 78 -6.15 8.69 -2.23
C PRO A 78 -7.63 8.27 -2.13
N GLY A 79 -8.52 9.24 -1.88
CA GLY A 79 -9.97 9.04 -1.99
C GLY A 79 -10.52 8.01 -0.99
N ILE A 80 -11.10 6.93 -1.49
CA ILE A 80 -11.73 5.91 -0.65
C ILE A 80 -10.68 5.18 0.20
N ALA A 81 -9.51 4.90 -0.39
CA ALA A 81 -8.38 4.33 0.33
C ALA A 81 -7.92 5.25 1.48
N ALA A 82 -7.94 6.56 1.28
CA ALA A 82 -7.62 7.54 2.32
C ALA A 82 -8.59 7.45 3.51
N ARG A 83 -9.90 7.28 3.25
CA ARG A 83 -10.91 7.10 4.31
C ARG A 83 -10.76 5.78 5.06
N VAL A 84 -10.44 4.70 4.36
CA VAL A 84 -10.15 3.39 4.98
C VAL A 84 -8.89 3.49 5.85
N LYS A 85 -7.81 4.09 5.35
CA LYS A 85 -6.58 4.31 6.12
C LYS A 85 -6.80 5.24 7.31
N LYS A 86 -7.63 6.28 7.16
CA LYS A 86 -8.03 7.14 8.28
C LYS A 86 -8.68 6.32 9.38
N GLN A 87 -9.67 5.50 9.03
CA GLN A 87 -10.30 4.61 9.99
C GLN A 87 -9.29 3.64 10.62
N LEU A 88 -8.37 3.08 9.84
CA LEU A 88 -7.32 2.21 10.36
C LEU A 88 -6.48 2.91 11.45
N VAL A 89 -6.07 4.16 11.25
CA VAL A 89 -5.23 4.86 12.22
C VAL A 89 -6.01 5.47 13.39
N GLU A 90 -7.30 5.75 13.22
CA GLU A 90 -8.17 6.27 14.28
C GLU A 90 -8.70 5.17 15.20
N ASP A 91 -9.14 4.03 14.64
CA ASP A 91 -9.75 2.95 15.41
C ASP A 91 -8.71 1.95 15.93
N PHE A 92 -7.60 1.76 15.20
CA PHE A 92 -6.58 0.75 15.50
C PHE A 92 -5.21 1.37 15.76
N ASN A 93 -4.37 0.59 16.44
CA ASN A 93 -2.96 0.90 16.65
C ASN A 93 -2.13 0.22 15.56
N LEU A 94 -1.94 0.90 14.43
CA LEU A 94 -0.99 0.53 13.38
C LEU A 94 0.44 0.81 13.87
N HIS A 95 0.97 -0.11 14.64
CA HIS A 95 2.24 0.11 15.35
C HIS A 95 3.46 -0.15 14.48
N THR A 96 3.35 -0.92 13.39
CA THR A 96 4.50 -1.25 12.53
C THR A 96 4.13 -1.49 11.07
N ILE A 97 4.91 -0.91 10.17
CA ILE A 97 4.93 -1.22 8.74
C ILE A 97 6.32 -1.76 8.38
N VAL A 98 6.38 -3.00 7.89
CA VAL A 98 7.61 -3.56 7.32
C VAL A 98 7.55 -3.41 5.81
N ARG A 99 8.45 -2.61 5.25
CA ARG A 99 8.56 -2.40 3.81
C ARG A 99 9.39 -3.51 3.21
N LEU A 100 8.85 -4.12 2.16
CA LEU A 100 9.48 -5.22 1.46
C LEU A 100 9.87 -4.79 0.05
N GLY A 101 11.09 -5.15 -0.37
CA GLY A 101 11.62 -4.85 -1.69
C GLY A 101 10.89 -5.56 -2.85
N GLU A 102 11.32 -5.24 -4.08
CA GLU A 102 10.80 -5.83 -5.30
C GLU A 102 11.11 -7.34 -5.42
N GLY A 103 10.23 -8.05 -6.12
CA GLY A 103 10.46 -9.44 -6.50
C GLY A 103 10.29 -10.47 -5.38
N ILE A 104 9.82 -10.07 -4.18
CA ILE A 104 9.56 -11.04 -3.09
C ILE A 104 8.56 -12.11 -3.52
N PHE A 105 7.56 -11.73 -4.33
CA PHE A 105 6.56 -12.63 -4.87
C PHE A 105 6.89 -13.12 -6.30
N ALA A 106 8.14 -13.02 -6.74
CA ALA A 106 8.54 -13.53 -8.05
C ALA A 106 8.33 -15.07 -8.13
N PRO A 107 7.87 -15.60 -9.28
CA PRO A 107 7.66 -14.92 -10.57
C PRO A 107 6.25 -14.33 -10.75
N TYR A 108 5.39 -14.36 -9.73
CA TYR A 108 3.99 -13.95 -9.86
C TYR A 108 3.85 -12.44 -10.00
N THR A 109 4.67 -11.69 -9.27
CA THR A 109 4.73 -10.22 -9.38
C THR A 109 6.05 -9.68 -8.84
N ASP A 110 6.52 -8.60 -9.48
CA ASP A 110 7.67 -7.82 -9.01
C ASP A 110 7.24 -6.63 -8.12
N ILE A 111 5.92 -6.41 -7.93
CA ILE A 111 5.38 -5.28 -7.16
C ILE A 111 5.93 -5.31 -5.73
N PRO A 112 6.53 -4.20 -5.24
CA PRO A 112 6.90 -4.06 -3.83
C PRO A 112 5.69 -4.23 -2.91
N CYS A 113 5.90 -4.85 -1.76
CA CYS A 113 4.85 -5.15 -0.82
C CYS A 113 5.18 -4.60 0.56
N ASN A 114 4.20 -4.60 1.46
CA ASN A 114 4.39 -4.14 2.82
C ASN A 114 3.64 -5.07 3.76
N LEU A 115 4.17 -5.28 4.96
CA LEU A 115 3.47 -5.95 6.05
C LEU A 115 2.93 -4.88 6.98
N LEU A 116 1.61 -4.85 7.18
CA LEU A 116 0.98 -4.00 8.19
C LEU A 116 0.72 -4.83 9.43
N PHE A 117 1.17 -4.33 10.58
CA PHE A 117 0.87 -4.90 11.88
C PHE A 117 0.07 -3.89 12.69
N PHE A 118 -1.16 -4.27 13.04
CA PHE A 118 -2.06 -3.40 13.78
C PHE A 118 -2.92 -4.19 14.76
N GLU A 119 -3.32 -3.51 15.83
CA GLU A 119 -4.05 -4.09 16.94
C GLU A 119 -5.28 -3.25 17.24
N GLN A 120 -6.37 -3.91 17.62
CA GLN A 120 -7.56 -3.19 18.02
C GLN A 120 -7.42 -2.64 19.44
N GLY A 121 -7.79 -1.37 19.62
CA GLY A 121 -8.10 -0.83 20.94
C GLY A 121 -7.75 0.63 21.12
N GLU A 122 -6.57 1.05 20.70
CA GLU A 122 -6.10 2.43 20.85
C GLU A 122 -5.83 3.05 19.47
N PRO A 123 -6.08 4.35 19.27
CA PRO A 123 -5.67 5.04 18.07
C PRO A 123 -4.15 5.00 17.87
N THR A 124 -3.74 4.96 16.61
CA THR A 124 -2.33 5.04 16.23
C THR A 124 -1.76 6.39 16.67
N LYS A 125 -0.64 6.36 17.41
CA LYS A 125 0.11 7.57 17.79
C LYS A 125 1.39 7.71 16.99
N HIS A 126 2.09 6.60 16.83
CA HIS A 126 3.33 6.53 16.09
C HIS A 126 3.39 5.21 15.35
N ILE A 127 4.00 5.23 14.16
CA ILE A 127 4.24 4.05 13.34
C ILE A 127 5.74 3.81 13.29
N TRP A 128 6.16 2.59 13.61
CA TRP A 128 7.51 2.17 13.29
C TRP A 128 7.57 1.64 11.87
N TYR A 129 8.51 2.13 11.09
CA TYR A 129 8.84 1.55 9.81
C TYR A 129 10.10 0.71 9.93
N TYR A 130 10.15 -0.39 9.20
CA TYR A 130 11.36 -1.18 9.00
C TYR A 130 11.48 -1.54 7.52
N GLU A 131 12.55 -1.15 6.87
CA GLU A 131 12.85 -1.48 5.49
C GLU A 131 13.72 -2.74 5.42
N LEU A 132 13.14 -3.83 4.94
CA LEU A 132 13.87 -5.07 4.71
C LEU A 132 14.57 -5.00 3.36
N LEU A 133 15.90 -4.87 3.42
CA LEU A 133 16.73 -4.77 2.22
C LEU A 133 17.17 -6.16 1.75
N PRO A 134 17.23 -6.38 0.42
CA PRO A 134 17.88 -7.57 -0.09
C PRO A 134 19.39 -7.55 0.24
N PRO A 135 20.03 -8.73 0.34
CA PRO A 135 21.47 -8.87 0.49
C PRO A 135 22.24 -8.06 -0.55
N ALA A 136 23.47 -7.64 -0.22
CA ALA A 136 24.27 -6.72 -1.04
C ALA A 136 24.53 -7.21 -2.49
N ASP A 137 24.47 -8.53 -2.73
CA ASP A 137 24.62 -9.13 -4.06
C ASP A 137 23.32 -9.13 -4.89
N LYS A 138 22.19 -8.69 -4.33
CA LYS A 138 20.86 -8.72 -4.93
C LYS A 138 20.28 -7.30 -5.04
N LYS A 139 19.97 -6.86 -6.26
CA LYS A 139 19.18 -5.63 -6.48
C LYS A 139 17.69 -5.82 -6.17
N LYS A 140 17.16 -7.01 -6.45
CA LYS A 140 15.80 -7.46 -6.13
C LYS A 140 15.78 -8.98 -5.95
N TYR A 141 14.71 -9.51 -5.36
CA TYR A 141 14.50 -10.95 -5.29
C TYR A 141 14.02 -11.50 -6.65
N SER A 142 14.16 -12.80 -6.84
CA SER A 142 13.70 -13.49 -8.06
C SER A 142 13.28 -14.91 -7.76
N LYS A 143 12.64 -15.59 -8.73
CA LYS A 143 12.29 -17.01 -8.62
C LYS A 143 13.48 -17.90 -8.24
N THR A 144 14.67 -17.60 -8.77
CA THR A 144 15.90 -18.38 -8.53
C THR A 144 16.68 -17.91 -7.30
N LYS A 145 16.39 -16.70 -6.79
CA LYS A 145 17.00 -16.13 -5.58
C LYS A 145 15.88 -15.53 -4.70
N PRO A 146 15.01 -16.37 -4.10
CA PRO A 146 13.92 -15.88 -3.27
C PRO A 146 14.44 -15.32 -1.94
N ILE A 147 13.56 -14.63 -1.22
CA ILE A 147 13.82 -14.19 0.14
C ILE A 147 14.03 -15.39 1.06
N GLN A 148 15.02 -15.31 1.95
CA GLN A 148 15.32 -16.35 2.94
C GLN A 148 14.80 -15.95 4.33
N PHE A 149 14.57 -16.94 5.19
CA PHE A 149 14.00 -16.70 6.52
C PHE A 149 14.97 -15.95 7.46
N GLU A 150 16.25 -16.21 7.29
CA GLU A 150 17.36 -15.62 8.05
C GLU A 150 17.47 -14.11 7.79
N GLU A 151 16.99 -13.63 6.64
CA GLU A 151 16.97 -12.21 6.31
C GLU A 151 16.06 -11.41 7.28
N PHE A 152 15.12 -12.08 7.95
CA PHE A 152 14.27 -11.47 8.99
C PHE A 152 14.89 -11.49 10.39
N ASP A 153 16.08 -12.07 10.60
CA ASP A 153 16.66 -12.23 11.94
C ASP A 153 16.91 -10.90 12.64
N GLU A 154 17.45 -9.92 11.93
CA GLU A 154 17.68 -8.58 12.47
C GLU A 154 16.36 -7.85 12.77
N LEU A 155 15.33 -8.02 11.92
CA LEU A 155 13.99 -7.50 12.20
C LEU A 155 13.41 -8.12 13.48
N LYS A 156 13.50 -9.45 13.63
CA LYS A 156 12.99 -10.18 14.81
C LYS A 156 13.70 -9.73 16.08
N LYS A 157 15.03 -9.56 16.05
CA LYS A 157 15.82 -9.03 17.19
C LYS A 157 15.41 -7.59 17.53
N TRP A 158 15.24 -6.75 16.52
CA TRP A 158 14.83 -5.35 16.68
C TRP A 158 13.40 -5.21 17.23
N TRP A 159 12.49 -6.13 16.88
CA TRP A 159 11.06 -6.05 17.20
C TRP A 159 10.76 -5.78 18.69
N HIS A 160 11.52 -6.41 19.58
CA HIS A 160 11.36 -6.31 21.03
C HIS A 160 12.18 -5.19 21.68
N LYS A 161 13.09 -4.55 20.93
CA LYS A 161 13.99 -3.47 21.40
C LYS A 161 14.10 -2.37 20.36
N ARG A 162 12.95 -1.83 19.96
CA ARG A 162 12.85 -0.90 18.84
C ARG A 162 13.66 0.37 19.09
N LYS A 163 14.59 0.62 18.18
CA LYS A 163 15.42 1.83 18.10
C LYS A 163 15.57 2.22 16.64
N GLU A 164 15.74 3.51 16.39
CA GLU A 164 16.07 3.98 15.05
C GLU A 164 17.46 3.48 14.66
N ASN A 165 17.60 3.12 13.38
CA ASN A 165 18.85 2.67 12.75
C ASN A 165 18.73 2.84 11.23
N ASP A 166 19.72 2.36 10.48
CA ASP A 166 19.76 2.48 9.01
C ASP A 166 18.54 1.88 8.28
N ASN A 167 17.83 0.95 8.91
CA ASN A 167 16.69 0.23 8.35
C ASN A 167 15.36 0.60 9.02
N ALA A 168 15.37 1.28 10.16
CA ALA A 168 14.19 1.53 10.97
C ALA A 168 14.09 2.99 11.43
N TRP A 169 12.93 3.58 11.25
CA TRP A 169 12.64 4.95 11.69
C TRP A 169 11.22 5.03 12.25
N LYS A 170 10.96 6.05 13.07
CA LYS A 170 9.66 6.26 13.71
C LYS A 170 8.99 7.50 13.15
N VAL A 171 7.68 7.40 12.90
CA VAL A 171 6.87 8.49 12.35
C VAL A 171 5.70 8.78 13.28
N ASN A 172 5.45 10.05 13.59
CA ASN A 172 4.24 10.46 14.30
C ASN A 172 3.06 10.51 13.34
N ILE A 173 1.91 9.99 13.74
CA ILE A 173 0.71 10.01 12.87
C ILE A 173 0.31 11.44 12.50
N LYS A 174 0.52 12.40 13.40
CA LYS A 174 0.13 13.80 13.21
C LYS A 174 0.89 14.46 12.07
N ASP A 175 2.12 14.02 11.81
CA ASP A 175 2.99 14.59 10.78
C ASP A 175 2.59 14.13 9.36
N ILE A 176 1.77 13.08 9.26
CA ILE A 176 1.37 12.45 7.99
C ILE A 176 -0.15 12.50 7.74
N LEU A 177 -0.90 13.12 8.66
CA LEU A 177 -2.30 13.48 8.47
C LEU A 177 -2.37 14.77 7.65
N MET A 178 -2.98 14.69 6.48
CA MET A 178 -3.13 15.81 5.57
C MET A 178 -4.54 16.38 5.70
N THR A 179 -4.62 17.69 5.91
CA THR A 179 -5.87 18.45 5.94
C THR A 179 -5.84 19.56 4.88
N ASP A 180 -7.00 20.00 4.43
CA ASP A 180 -7.12 21.21 3.61
C ASP A 180 -7.04 22.48 4.47
N ASP A 181 -7.15 23.64 3.82
CA ASP A 181 -7.08 24.97 4.46
C ASP A 181 -8.21 25.20 5.48
N GLU A 182 -9.30 24.44 5.39
CA GLU A 182 -10.44 24.46 6.33
C GLU A 182 -10.27 23.44 7.48
N GLY A 183 -9.15 22.71 7.51
CA GLY A 183 -8.85 21.72 8.53
C GLY A 183 -9.57 20.38 8.34
N LYS A 184 -10.21 20.15 7.18
CA LYS A 184 -10.89 18.88 6.87
C LYS A 184 -9.87 17.86 6.39
N PHE A 185 -10.04 16.62 6.82
CA PHE A 185 -9.17 15.51 6.41
C PHE A 185 -9.20 15.30 4.89
N VAL A 186 -8.02 15.24 4.28
CA VAL A 186 -7.79 14.97 2.87
C VAL A 186 -7.20 13.57 2.68
N ASN A 187 -6.10 13.27 3.35
CA ASN A 187 -5.39 12.00 3.18
C ASN A 187 -4.54 11.64 4.41
N VAL A 188 -4.17 10.36 4.50
CA VAL A 188 -3.08 9.88 5.34
C VAL A 188 -2.18 9.04 4.45
N ASN A 189 -0.98 9.56 4.17
CA ASN A 189 -0.03 8.86 3.30
C ASN A 189 0.91 8.01 4.15
N LEU A 190 0.75 6.69 4.06
CA LEU A 190 1.58 5.72 4.78
C LEU A 190 2.84 5.33 3.99
N ASP A 191 3.05 5.87 2.79
CA ASP A 191 4.28 5.64 2.01
C ASP A 191 5.40 6.58 2.45
N ILE A 192 5.88 6.40 3.69
CA ILE A 192 7.01 7.17 4.21
C ILE A 192 8.31 6.47 3.84
N LYS A 193 9.19 7.12 3.09
CA LYS A 193 10.48 6.54 2.67
C LYS A 193 11.48 6.55 3.82
N ASN A 194 12.47 5.64 3.75
CA ASN A 194 13.55 5.58 4.72
C ASN A 194 14.43 6.85 4.63
N PRO A 195 14.55 7.66 5.69
CA PRO A 195 15.33 8.91 5.66
C PRO A 195 16.84 8.67 5.51
N ASN A 196 17.33 7.47 5.86
CA ASN A 196 18.74 7.11 5.76
C ASN A 196 19.14 6.68 4.34
N ARG A 197 18.20 6.66 3.40
CA ARG A 197 18.44 6.32 1.99
C ARG A 197 18.32 7.57 1.15
N LYS A 198 19.31 7.80 0.29
CA LYS A 198 19.16 8.75 -0.81
C LYS A 198 18.05 8.18 -1.71
N SER A 199 16.88 8.80 -1.71
CA SER A 199 15.83 8.44 -2.66
C SER A 199 16.40 8.62 -4.07
N GLY A 200 16.70 7.51 -4.74
CA GLY A 200 17.17 7.52 -6.13
C GLY A 200 16.16 8.12 -7.11
N PHE A 201 14.93 8.34 -6.66
CA PHE A 201 13.93 9.13 -7.36
C PHE A 201 14.11 10.60 -7.00
N VAL A 202 14.77 11.33 -7.91
CA VAL A 202 14.54 12.76 -8.07
C VAL A 202 13.08 12.89 -8.49
N TYR A 203 12.21 13.34 -7.58
CA TYR A 203 10.88 13.79 -8.00
C TYR A 203 11.11 14.92 -8.98
N LYS A 204 10.80 14.67 -10.25
CA LYS A 204 10.67 15.76 -11.21
C LYS A 204 9.48 16.59 -10.76
N GLU A 205 9.66 17.91 -10.72
CA GLU A 205 8.59 18.82 -10.35
C GLU A 205 7.35 18.52 -11.22
N PRO A 206 6.11 18.63 -10.70
CA PRO A 206 4.91 18.34 -11.46
C PRO A 206 4.88 19.03 -12.84
N ILE A 207 5.44 20.25 -12.92
CA ILE A 207 5.58 21.01 -14.17
C ILE A 207 6.48 20.31 -15.20
N GLU A 208 7.58 19.68 -14.75
CA GLU A 208 8.51 18.94 -15.61
C GLU A 208 7.88 17.64 -16.10
N LEU A 209 7.07 16.99 -15.26
CA LEU A 209 6.32 15.79 -15.65
C LEU A 209 5.28 16.13 -16.72
N VAL A 210 4.48 17.19 -16.52
CA VAL A 210 3.51 17.67 -17.51
C VAL A 210 4.20 18.04 -18.82
N THR A 211 5.33 18.75 -18.75
CA THR A 211 6.12 19.11 -19.93
C THR A 211 6.58 17.86 -20.68
N SER A 212 7.11 16.86 -19.97
CA SER A 212 7.54 15.60 -20.57
C SER A 212 6.39 14.81 -21.20
N ILE A 213 5.19 14.84 -20.60
CA ILE A 213 3.99 14.21 -21.16
C ILE A 213 3.63 14.89 -22.49
N LEU A 214 3.58 16.22 -22.52
CA LEU A 214 3.24 16.99 -23.73
C LEU A 214 4.25 16.76 -24.87
N GLU A 215 5.55 16.65 -24.55
CA GLU A 215 6.58 16.31 -25.52
C GLU A 215 6.39 14.91 -26.10
N LYS A 216 6.10 13.93 -25.26
CA LYS A 216 5.85 12.56 -25.69
C LYS A 216 4.56 12.44 -26.52
N GLU A 217 3.50 13.17 -26.18
CA GLU A 217 2.29 13.22 -27.01
C GLU A 217 2.57 13.79 -28.40
N LYS A 218 3.40 14.84 -28.51
CA LYS A 218 3.82 15.36 -29.81
C LYS A 218 4.57 14.32 -30.65
N GLN A 219 5.48 13.57 -30.02
CA GLN A 219 6.20 12.48 -30.70
C GLN A 219 5.25 11.37 -31.16
N ILE A 220 4.30 10.97 -30.32
CA ILE A 220 3.27 9.98 -30.68
C ILE A 220 2.45 10.46 -31.88
N MET A 221 2.00 11.71 -31.87
CA MET A 221 1.25 12.27 -32.99
C MET A 221 2.07 12.33 -34.28
N GLN A 222 3.36 12.63 -34.20
CA GLN A 222 4.24 12.66 -35.37
C GLN A 222 4.42 11.28 -35.97
N LEU A 223 4.72 10.26 -35.15
CA LEU A 223 4.82 8.87 -35.59
C LEU A 223 3.51 8.39 -36.23
N MET A 224 2.36 8.74 -35.65
CA MET A 224 1.04 8.42 -36.23
C MET A 224 0.84 9.06 -37.62
N LYS A 225 1.31 10.29 -37.84
CA LYS A 225 1.26 10.94 -39.17
C LYS A 225 2.17 10.25 -40.18
N GLU A 226 3.36 9.83 -39.75
CA GLU A 226 4.30 9.09 -40.60
C GLU A 226 3.72 7.73 -41.03
N ILE A 227 3.09 7.01 -40.10
CA ILE A 227 2.36 5.76 -40.40
C ILE A 227 1.23 6.04 -41.39
N HIS A 228 0.39 7.04 -41.14
CA HIS A 228 -0.72 7.39 -42.04
C HIS A 228 -0.23 7.76 -43.45
N THR A 229 0.90 8.47 -43.56
CA THR A 229 1.49 8.85 -44.84
C THR A 229 2.03 7.63 -45.57
N SER A 230 2.71 6.74 -44.85
CA SER A 230 3.25 5.49 -45.41
C SER A 230 2.14 4.60 -45.94
N ILE A 231 1.04 4.44 -45.19
CA ILE A 231 -0.13 3.66 -45.64
C ILE A 231 -0.76 4.28 -46.89
N LYS A 232 -0.91 5.60 -46.95
CA LYS A 232 -1.41 6.28 -48.15
C LYS A 232 -0.53 6.03 -49.37
N GLN A 233 0.79 6.07 -49.20
CA GLN A 233 1.73 5.83 -50.29
C GLN A 233 1.63 4.39 -50.80
N THR A 234 1.57 3.39 -49.91
CA THR A 234 1.38 1.98 -50.29
C THR A 234 0.06 1.74 -51.04
N VAL A 235 -1.04 2.37 -50.61
CA VAL A 235 -2.33 2.24 -51.31
C VAL A 235 -2.32 2.90 -52.69
N ILE A 236 -1.52 3.94 -52.90
CA ILE A 236 -1.36 4.59 -54.22
C ILE A 236 -0.44 3.76 -55.13
N ASP A 237 0.59 3.13 -54.59
CA ASP A 237 1.55 2.32 -55.37
C ASP A 237 0.97 0.94 -55.77
N GLU A 238 -0.08 0.46 -55.10
CA GLU A 238 -0.82 -0.78 -55.43
C GLU A 238 -2.02 -0.58 -56.38
N ALA A 239 -2.33 0.67 -56.79
CA ALA A 239 -3.45 1.03 -57.66
C ALA A 239 -3.00 1.36 -59.10
#